data_AF-A0A1W2FQ71-F1
#
_entry.id   AF-A0A1W2FQ71-F1
#
_cell.length_a   1.000
_cell.length_b   1.000
_cell.length_c   1.000
_cell.angle_alpha   90.00
_cell.angle_beta   90.00
_cell.angle_gamma   90.00
#
_symmetry.space_group_name_H-M   'P 1'
#
loop_
_entity.id
_entity.type
_entity.pdbx_description
1 polymer ?
#
loop_
_entity_poly.entity_id
_entity_poly.type
_entity_poly.pdbx_seq_one_letter_code
_entity_poly.pdbx_strand_id
1 'polypeptide(L)' 'MIHANAPLTPVGRLRLARCVVDEGWPLRRAAERFQVSVSTAKRWADRYRHEGEPGMTDRSSRPHTSPGRIPTRI' A
#
# COMPACT_ATOMS: atom_id res chain seq x y z
N MET A 1 14.90 0.79 -12.06
CA MET A 1 14.62 1.50 -10.79
C MET A 1 13.18 2.01 -10.84
N ILE A 2 12.34 1.70 -9.84
CA ILE A 2 10.96 2.18 -9.81
C ILE A 2 10.98 3.67 -9.44
N HIS A 3 10.35 4.53 -10.24
CA HIS A 3 10.34 5.97 -9.96
C HIS A 3 9.61 6.27 -8.65
N ALA A 4 10.06 7.28 -7.89
CA ALA A 4 9.55 7.62 -6.55
C ALA A 4 8.03 7.92 -6.51
N ASN A 5 7.44 8.23 -7.67
CA ASN A 5 6.02 8.53 -7.82
C ASN A 5 5.18 7.34 -8.31
N ALA A 6 5.77 6.14 -8.41
CA ALA A 6 5.05 4.99 -8.93
C ALA A 6 3.92 4.58 -7.97
N PRO A 7 2.76 4.12 -8.48
CA PRO A 7 1.56 3.87 -7.67
C PRO A 7 1.75 2.95 -6.46
N LEU A 8 2.71 2.02 -6.54
CA LEU A 8 2.99 1.03 -5.50
C LEU A 8 4.19 1.38 -4.60
N THR A 9 4.75 2.58 -4.73
CA THR A 9 5.68 3.13 -3.72
C THR A 9 4.89 3.65 -2.51
N PRO A 10 5.51 3.81 -1.32
CA PRO A 10 4.85 4.43 -0.16
C PRO A 10 4.23 5.79 -0.49
N VAL A 11 4.96 6.62 -1.25
CA VAL A 11 4.48 7.94 -1.71
C VAL A 11 3.29 7.81 -2.67
N GLY A 12 3.34 6.87 -3.60
CA GLY A 12 2.23 6.59 -4.53
C GLY A 12 0.96 6.13 -3.82
N ARG A 13 1.11 5.22 -2.84
CA ARG A 13 0.00 4.70 -2.01
C ARG A 13 -0.62 5.79 -1.14
N LEU A 14 0.22 6.64 -0.54
CA LEU A 14 -0.22 7.79 0.25
C LEU A 14 -1.05 8.74 -0.61
N ARG A 15 -0.57 9.12 -1.80
CA ARG A 15 -1.32 9.99 -2.72
C ARG A 15 -2.65 9.37 -3.13
N LEU A 16 -2.66 8.08 -3.47
CA LEU A 16 -3.90 7.37 -3.79
C LEU A 16 -4.89 7.44 -2.62
N ALA A 17 -4.43 7.18 -1.40
CA ALA A 17 -5.28 7.13 -0.24
C ALA A 17 -5.85 8.52 0.11
N ARG A 18 -5.04 9.58 0.02
CA ARG A 18 -5.50 10.97 0.21
C ARG A 18 -6.56 11.37 -0.81
N CYS A 19 -6.40 11.01 -2.09
CA CYS A 19 -7.44 11.29 -3.08
C CYS A 19 -8.79 10.64 -2.71
N VAL A 20 -8.78 9.42 -2.16
CA VAL A 20 -10.02 8.72 -1.79
C VAL A 20 -10.60 9.24 -0.47
N VAL A 21 -9.75 9.45 0.53
CA VAL A 21 -10.18 9.72 1.92
C VAL A 21 -10.34 11.21 2.18
N ASP A 22 -9.38 12.03 1.75
CA ASP A 22 -9.35 13.46 2.05
C ASP A 22 -10.07 14.26 0.95
N GLU A 23 -9.90 13.89 -0.32
CA GLU A 23 -10.56 14.55 -1.46
C GLU A 23 -11.89 13.89 -1.86
N GLY A 24 -12.27 12.78 -1.25
CA GLY A 24 -13.55 12.10 -1.48
C GLY A 24 -13.71 11.46 -2.87
N TRP A 25 -12.63 11.14 -3.57
CA TRP A 25 -12.71 10.56 -4.90
C TRP A 25 -13.36 9.16 -4.86
N PRO A 26 -14.21 8.82 -5.86
CA PRO A 26 -14.68 7.46 -6.04
C PRO A 26 -13.50 6.49 -6.27
N LEU A 27 -13.57 5.29 -5.67
CA LEU A 27 -12.52 4.27 -5.77
C LEU A 27 -12.16 3.92 -7.22
N ARG A 28 -13.13 3.87 -8.12
CA ARG A 28 -12.90 3.58 -9.55
C ARG A 28 -12.05 4.66 -10.22
N ARG A 29 -12.32 5.93 -9.93
CA ARG A 29 -11.56 7.08 -10.46
C ARG A 29 -10.12 7.07 -9.94
N ALA A 30 -9.94 6.81 -8.64
CA ALA A 30 -8.61 6.69 -8.05
C ALA A 30 -7.85 5.49 -8.63
N ALA A 31 -8.49 4.33 -8.74
CA ALA A 31 -7.87 3.14 -9.32
C ALA A 31 -7.38 3.37 -10.76
N GLU A 32 -8.19 4.02 -11.59
CA GLU A 32 -7.81 4.39 -12.96
C GLU A 32 -6.63 5.38 -12.98
N ARG A 33 -6.69 6.46 -12.20
CA ARG A 33 -5.63 7.47 -12.15
C ARG A 33 -4.27 6.92 -11.74
N PHE A 34 -4.27 5.92 -10.86
CA PHE A 34 -3.08 5.28 -10.31
C PHE A 34 -2.78 3.92 -10.97
N GLN A 35 -3.51 3.52 -12.01
CA GLN A 35 -3.27 2.28 -12.76
C GLN A 35 -3.20 1.03 -11.86
N VAL A 36 -4.13 0.93 -10.90
CA VAL A 36 -4.28 -0.21 -10.00
C VAL A 36 -5.69 -0.76 -10.05
N SER A 37 -5.91 -1.96 -9.51
CA SER A 37 -7.27 -2.48 -9.35
C SER A 37 -8.07 -1.67 -8.32
N VAL A 38 -9.40 -1.63 -8.49
CA VAL A 38 -10.31 -1.02 -7.50
C VAL A 38 -10.15 -1.63 -6.11
N SER A 39 -9.92 -2.95 -6.04
CA SER A 39 -9.65 -3.66 -4.78
C SER A 39 -8.36 -3.19 -4.11
N THR A 40 -7.31 -2.89 -4.90
CA THR A 40 -6.05 -2.34 -4.39
C THR A 40 -6.25 -0.91 -3.88
N ALA A 41 -6.99 -0.08 -4.61
CA ALA A 41 -7.32 1.27 -4.18
C ALA A 41 -8.12 1.25 -2.86
N LYS A 42 -9.12 0.37 -2.75
CA LYS A 42 -9.89 0.17 -1.52
C LYS A 42 -8.99 -0.21 -0.34
N ARG A 43 -8.13 -1.21 -0.51
CA ARG A 43 -7.21 -1.68 0.53
C ARG A 43 -6.33 -0.56 1.09
N TRP A 44 -5.80 0.28 0.23
CA TRP A 44 -4.94 1.40 0.66
C TRP A 44 -5.74 2.52 1.31
N ALA A 45 -6.92 2.86 0.80
CA ALA A 45 -7.81 3.83 1.43
C ALA A 45 -8.26 3.38 2.84
N ASP A 46 -8.66 2.11 2.99
CA ASP A 46 -9.05 1.55 4.29
C ASP A 46 -7.87 1.57 5.28
N ARG A 47 -6.68 1.16 4.83
CA ARG A 47 -5.48 1.22 5.67
C ARG A 47 -5.16 2.64 6.12
N TYR A 48 -5.25 3.62 5.24
CA TYR A 48 -5.00 5.02 5.58
C TYR A 48 -6.01 5.55 6.60
N ARG A 49 -7.28 5.14 6.54
CA ARG A 49 -8.28 5.49 7.57
C ARG A 49 -7.93 4.96 8.95
N HIS A 50 -7.30 3.79 9.04
CA HIS A 50 -6.95 3.16 10.32
C HIS A 50 -5.60 3.59 10.87
N GLU A 51 -4.61 3.79 10.00
CA GLU A 51 -3.20 3.92 10.40
C GLU A 51 -2.56 5.25 9.97
N GLY A 52 -3.27 6.04 9.17
CA GLY A 52 -2.74 7.27 8.59
C GLY A 52 -1.55 7.04 7.66
N GLU A 53 -0.72 8.07 7.53
CA GLU A 53 0.50 8.05 6.71
C GLU A 53 1.51 6.95 7.10
N PRO A 54 1.75 6.63 8.39
CA PRO A 54 2.64 5.53 8.78
C PRO A 54 2.32 4.18 8.14
N GLY A 55 1.02 3.90 7.90
CA GLY A 55 0.54 2.64 7.32
C GLY A 55 0.86 2.45 5.82
N MET A 56 1.37 3.47 5.14
CA MET A 56 1.68 3.41 3.70
C MET A 56 3.07 2.79 3.41
N THR A 57 3.89 2.64 4.44
CA THR A 57 5.20 2.00 4.38
C THR A 57 5.06 0.49 4.14
N ASP A 58 6.04 -0.12 3.47
CA ASP A 58 6.05 -1.57 3.32
C ASP A 58 6.18 -2.26 4.68
N ARG A 59 5.27 -3.18 4.92
CA ARG A 59 5.41 -4.14 6.00
C ARG A 59 6.27 -5.29 5.51
N SER A 60 7.06 -5.86 6.41
CA SER A 60 7.74 -7.12 6.16
C SER A 60 6.72 -8.14 5.64
N SER A 61 6.93 -8.65 4.42
CA SER A 61 6.14 -9.77 3.88
C SER A 61 6.57 -11.11 4.48
N ARG A 62 7.52 -11.10 5.42
CA ARG A 62 8.01 -12.32 6.06
C ARG A 62 6.91 -12.88 6.97
N PRO A 63 6.65 -14.20 6.92
CA PRO A 63 5.73 -14.83 7.84
C PRO A 63 6.23 -14.64 9.28
N HIS A 64 5.31 -14.41 10.22
CA HIS A 64 5.63 -14.27 11.65
C HIS A 64 6.30 -15.53 12.21
N THR A 65 5.88 -16.70 11.71
CA THR A 65 6.41 -17.99 12.12
C THR A 65 6.84 -18.78 10.90
N SER A 66 8.03 -19.36 10.95
CA SER A 66 8.54 -20.29 9.93
C SER A 66 9.01 -21.57 10.64
N PRO A 67 8.13 -22.55 10.84
CA PRO A 67 8.44 -23.77 11.61
C PRO A 67 9.61 -24.58 11.06
N GLY A 68 9.84 -24.51 9.74
CA GLY A 68 10.96 -25.18 9.05
C GLY A 68 12.22 -24.32 8.90
N ARG A 69 12.38 -23.23 9.66
CA ARG A 69 13.57 -22.37 9.53
C ARG A 69 14.81 -23.11 10.04
N ILE A 70 15.67 -23.51 9.11
CA ILE A 70 17.01 -24.05 9.42
C ILE A 70 17.94 -22.94 9.96
N PRO A 71 18.88 -23.27 10.86
CA PRO A 71 19.86 -22.31 11.36
C PRO A 71 20.68 -21.73 10.19
N THR A 72 20.91 -20.42 10.23
CA THR A 72 21.85 -19.77 9.29
C THR A 72 23.24 -20.33 9.60
N ARG A 73 23.94 -20.86 8.57
CA ARG A 73 25.25 -21.53 8.71
C ARG A 73 26.18 -20.74 9.64
N ILE A 74 26.83 -21.47 10.55
CA ILE A 74 27.94 -21.01 11.40
C ILE A 74 29.19 -20.91 10.53
#